data_AF-A0A2V8X3B0-F1
#
_entry.id   AF-A0A2V8X3B0-F1
#
_cell.length_a   1.000
_cell.length_b   1.000
_cell.length_c   1.000
_cell.angle_alpha   90.00
_cell.angle_beta   90.00
_cell.angle_gamma   90.00
#
_symmetry.space_group_name_H-M   'P 1'
#
loop_
_entity.id
_entity.type
_entity.pdbx_description
1 polymer ?
#
loop_
_entity_poly.entity_id
_entity_poly.type
_entity_poly.pdbx_seq_one_letter_code
_entity_poly.pdbx_strand_id
1 'polypeptide(L)'
;PRDTQRLIDILKSLRDLGNTVLVVEHDPDTIQAADCVIDLGPGAGELGGKLLFVGSYSAMLEEHKSLTGRYLSGELRIPVPNVRHKPAGKFLRLYGASMHNLQDLDLMIPLGTLTVVTGVSGSGKSTLVHDVLYKALAAQRVGGSVKEFCDRLEGDANVREVVIVDQSPIGRTPRSNPATYLKAFDAIREVFADTPDAKRRGYAAGHFSFNVPGGRCETCQGDGTVTVEMQFLADVELICEECRGTRFKSGVLEVRYHGKNVHEVLQLTVREALAFFVNVSKVVSKLRILNEIGLGYLRLGQSATTLSGGEAQRLKLAAHLSRTDNQGILYILDEPTTGLHFDDIAKLLSAFRKLLEGGASLLVIEHNLDVIKSADWLIDLGPEGGDQGGKIIATGTPEQVARNTQSHTGRYLARILNGNGQAKRSANGASKPAGPSPAVSNGAKIPPAEP
;
A
#
# COMPACT_ATOMS: atom_id res chain seq x y z
N PRO A 1 -16.19 11.92 -5.61
CA PRO A 1 -16.98 13.07 -5.11
C PRO A 1 -18.41 13.18 -5.67
N ARG A 2 -18.63 13.33 -6.99
CA ARG A 2 -20.00 13.39 -7.55
C ARG A 2 -20.75 12.05 -7.42
N ASP A 3 -20.05 10.96 -7.73
CA ASP A 3 -20.63 9.61 -7.62
C ASP A 3 -20.85 9.22 -6.14
N THR A 4 -19.99 9.70 -5.24
CA THR A 4 -20.12 9.54 -3.78
C THR A 4 -21.45 10.10 -3.26
N GLN A 5 -21.84 11.31 -3.66
CA GLN A 5 -23.11 11.89 -3.21
C GLN A 5 -24.33 11.06 -3.65
N ARG A 6 -24.31 10.57 -4.91
CA ARG A 6 -25.39 9.69 -5.41
C ARG A 6 -25.47 8.40 -4.62
N LEU A 7 -24.34 7.79 -4.28
CA LEU A 7 -24.28 6.60 -3.45
C LEU A 7 -24.88 6.86 -2.06
N ILE A 8 -24.51 7.97 -1.41
CA ILE A 8 -25.05 8.39 -0.11
C ILE A 8 -26.58 8.52 -0.17
N ASP A 9 -27.12 9.15 -1.21
CA ASP A 9 -28.56 9.35 -1.36
C ASP A 9 -29.31 8.00 -1.53
N ILE A 10 -28.71 7.04 -2.25
CA ILE A 10 -29.24 5.67 -2.38
C ILE A 10 -29.22 4.95 -1.03
N LEU A 11 -28.12 5.03 -0.28
CA LEU A 11 -27.98 4.41 1.04
C LEU A 11 -29.02 4.97 2.03
N LYS A 12 -29.24 6.29 2.01
CA LYS A 12 -30.28 6.93 2.82
C LYS A 12 -31.68 6.49 2.40
N SER A 13 -31.94 6.39 1.10
CA SER A 13 -33.23 5.88 0.60
C SER A 13 -33.49 4.45 1.07
N LEU A 14 -32.46 3.58 1.05
CA LEU A 14 -32.57 2.22 1.57
C LEU A 14 -32.87 2.17 3.07
N ARG A 15 -32.22 3.02 3.86
CA ARG A 15 -32.51 3.19 5.30
C ARG A 15 -33.94 3.67 5.52
N ASP A 16 -34.39 4.67 4.78
CA ASP A 16 -35.71 5.30 4.93
C ASP A 16 -36.87 4.35 4.54
N LEU A 17 -36.58 3.27 3.82
CA LEU A 17 -37.52 2.15 3.61
C LEU A 17 -37.71 1.24 4.86
N GLY A 18 -37.08 1.57 5.99
CA GLY A 18 -37.16 0.82 7.24
C GLY A 18 -36.05 -0.22 7.43
N ASN A 19 -34.98 -0.15 6.63
CA ASN A 19 -33.82 -1.05 6.77
C ASN A 19 -32.75 -0.44 7.68
N THR A 20 -31.93 -1.30 8.30
CA THR A 20 -30.65 -0.88 8.88
C THR A 20 -29.55 -1.09 7.84
N VAL A 21 -28.81 -0.04 7.53
CA VAL A 21 -27.72 -0.06 6.54
C VAL A 21 -26.40 0.08 7.28
N LEU A 22 -25.62 -1.00 7.34
CA LEU A 22 -24.28 -1.01 7.89
C LEU A 22 -23.26 -0.92 6.76
N VAL A 23 -22.42 0.12 6.77
CA VAL A 23 -21.42 0.39 5.73
C VAL A 23 -20.03 0.39 6.35
N VAL A 24 -19.09 -0.32 5.74
CA VAL A 24 -17.66 -0.25 6.06
C VAL A 24 -17.02 0.68 5.05
N GLU A 25 -16.57 1.85 5.49
CA GLU A 25 -16.06 2.90 4.61
C GLU A 25 -14.90 3.68 5.23
N HIS A 26 -14.10 4.29 4.35
CA HIS A 26 -13.02 5.21 4.67
C HIS A 26 -13.20 6.58 3.98
N ASP A 27 -14.20 6.73 3.11
CA ASP A 27 -14.50 8.00 2.44
C ASP A 27 -15.06 9.06 3.43
N PRO A 28 -14.45 10.26 3.52
CA PRO A 28 -14.88 11.32 4.44
C PRO A 28 -16.33 11.77 4.24
N ASP A 29 -16.79 11.90 3.00
CA ASP A 29 -18.13 12.41 2.68
C ASP A 29 -19.19 11.40 3.18
N THR A 30 -18.91 10.10 3.01
CA THR A 30 -19.78 9.02 3.47
C THR A 30 -19.80 8.91 5.00
N ILE A 31 -18.65 9.03 5.67
CA ILE A 31 -18.56 9.06 7.14
C ILE A 31 -19.31 10.28 7.69
N GLN A 32 -19.17 11.44 7.06
CA GLN A 32 -19.88 12.66 7.44
C GLN A 32 -21.41 12.53 7.29
N ALA A 33 -21.87 11.78 6.30
CA ALA A 33 -23.30 11.60 6.03
C ALA A 33 -23.98 10.53 6.91
N ALA A 34 -23.21 9.76 7.69
CA ALA A 34 -23.71 8.68 8.51
C ALA A 34 -24.49 9.19 9.74
N ASP A 35 -25.56 8.47 10.11
CA ASP A 35 -26.33 8.77 11.32
C ASP A 35 -25.57 8.40 12.60
N CYS A 36 -24.80 7.31 12.53
CA CYS A 36 -23.96 6.80 13.60
C CYS A 36 -22.65 6.28 13.01
N VAL A 37 -21.54 6.69 13.59
CA VAL A 37 -20.19 6.24 13.23
C VAL A 37 -19.65 5.33 14.31
N ILE A 38 -19.07 4.21 13.89
CA ILE A 38 -18.40 3.24 14.75
C ILE A 38 -16.95 3.18 14.32
N ASP A 39 -16.02 3.52 15.22
CA ASP A 39 -14.59 3.46 14.94
C ASP A 39 -13.92 2.32 15.72
N LEU A 40 -13.11 1.53 15.00
CA LEU A 40 -12.39 0.38 15.54
C LEU A 40 -10.88 0.65 15.48
N GLY A 41 -10.14 0.22 16.50
CA GLY A 41 -8.68 0.34 16.52
C GLY A 41 -8.07 -0.16 17.83
N PRO A 42 -6.97 0.45 18.32
CA PRO A 42 -6.21 1.58 17.76
C PRO A 42 -5.32 1.26 16.55
N GLY A 43 -5.15 -0.02 16.19
CA GLY A 43 -4.39 -0.44 15.03
C GLY A 43 -5.06 -1.56 14.25
N ALA A 44 -4.29 -2.21 13.37
CA ALA A 44 -4.73 -3.37 12.61
C ALA A 44 -4.22 -4.69 13.23
N GLY A 45 -4.81 -5.81 12.82
CA GLY A 45 -4.48 -7.13 13.35
C GLY A 45 -4.73 -7.23 14.85
N GLU A 46 -3.76 -7.79 15.58
CA GLU A 46 -3.84 -7.99 17.03
C GLU A 46 -3.84 -6.68 17.84
N LEU A 47 -3.44 -5.56 17.20
CA LEU A 47 -3.49 -4.22 17.81
C LEU A 47 -4.86 -3.54 17.61
N GLY A 48 -5.77 -4.18 16.87
CA GLY A 48 -7.12 -3.69 16.59
C GLY A 48 -8.20 -4.37 17.41
N GLY A 49 -9.41 -4.41 16.85
CA GLY A 49 -10.55 -5.15 17.41
C GLY A 49 -11.18 -4.52 18.64
N LYS A 50 -10.80 -3.29 19.01
CA LYS A 50 -11.42 -2.54 20.11
C LYS A 50 -12.29 -1.42 19.58
N LEU A 51 -13.42 -1.22 20.24
CA LEU A 51 -14.31 -0.10 20.01
C LEU A 51 -13.68 1.18 20.57
N LEU A 52 -13.31 2.12 19.70
CA LEU A 52 -12.74 3.40 20.12
C LEU A 52 -13.81 4.47 20.29
N PHE A 53 -14.80 4.47 19.41
CA PHE A 53 -15.84 5.49 19.35
C PHE A 53 -17.14 4.92 18.80
N VAL A 54 -18.26 5.37 19.36
CA VAL A 54 -19.62 5.20 18.80
C VAL A 54 -20.38 6.48 19.04
N GLY A 55 -20.94 7.08 17.99
CA GLY A 55 -21.73 8.30 18.12
C GLY A 55 -21.96 9.01 16.80
N SER A 56 -22.38 10.28 16.85
CA SER A 56 -22.55 11.10 15.66
C SER A 56 -21.20 11.57 15.09
N TYR A 57 -21.20 11.96 13.81
CA TYR A 57 -20.02 12.57 13.17
C TYR A 57 -19.49 13.78 13.95
N SER A 58 -20.36 14.65 14.46
CA SER A 58 -19.93 15.83 15.22
C SER A 58 -19.17 15.47 16.50
N ALA A 59 -19.60 14.42 17.21
CA ALA A 59 -18.91 13.93 18.41
C ALA A 59 -17.58 13.26 18.05
N MET A 60 -17.49 12.63 16.87
CA MET A 60 -16.25 12.00 16.40
C MET A 60 -15.13 13.01 16.15
N LEU A 61 -15.46 14.23 15.72
CA LEU A 61 -14.47 15.30 15.49
C LEU A 61 -13.76 15.74 16.77
N GLU A 62 -14.35 15.49 17.93
CA GLU A 62 -13.80 15.82 19.25
C GLU A 62 -13.07 14.62 19.90
N GLU A 63 -13.14 13.42 19.30
CA GLU A 63 -12.54 12.21 19.86
C GLU A 63 -11.07 12.05 19.43
N HIS A 64 -10.16 12.57 20.26
CA HIS A 64 -8.72 12.53 20.00
C HIS A 64 -8.09 11.14 20.12
N LYS A 65 -8.76 10.14 20.70
CA LYS A 65 -8.22 8.75 20.70
C LYS A 65 -8.46 8.03 19.39
N SER A 66 -9.48 8.46 18.62
CA SER A 66 -9.79 7.91 17.31
C SER A 66 -8.79 8.45 16.29
N LEU A 67 -8.03 7.57 15.64
CA LEU A 67 -7.16 7.99 14.54
C LEU A 67 -7.99 8.61 13.42
N THR A 68 -9.13 8.00 13.10
CA THR A 68 -10.10 8.49 12.12
C THR A 68 -10.61 9.88 12.48
N GLY A 69 -11.03 10.11 13.74
CA GLY A 69 -11.48 11.42 14.24
C GLY A 69 -10.42 12.52 14.11
N ARG A 70 -9.15 12.19 14.34
CA ARG A 70 -8.02 13.13 14.15
C ARG A 70 -7.81 13.52 12.68
N TYR A 71 -8.02 12.60 11.74
CA TYR A 71 -7.96 12.93 10.31
C TYR A 71 -9.18 13.77 9.87
N LEU A 72 -10.38 13.41 10.33
CA LEU A 72 -11.63 14.11 9.96
C LEU A 72 -11.70 15.53 10.54
N SER A 73 -11.19 15.75 11.75
CA SER A 73 -11.08 17.09 12.37
C SER A 73 -9.96 17.95 11.75
N GLY A 74 -9.08 17.35 10.95
CA GLY A 74 -7.92 18.01 10.37
C GLY A 74 -6.73 18.18 11.34
N GLU A 75 -6.77 17.57 12.52
CA GLU A 75 -5.61 17.48 13.42
C GLU A 75 -4.44 16.76 12.73
N LEU A 76 -4.74 15.66 12.05
CA LEU A 76 -3.84 14.95 11.14
C LEU A 76 -4.27 15.17 9.70
N ARG A 77 -3.31 15.27 8.79
CA ARG A 77 -3.57 15.40 7.35
C ARG A 77 -2.39 14.94 6.53
N ILE A 78 -2.68 14.43 5.34
CA ILE A 78 -1.66 14.20 4.31
C ILE A 78 -1.27 15.57 3.72
N PRO A 79 -0.01 16.02 3.86
CA PRO A 79 0.39 17.34 3.39
C PRO A 79 0.46 17.37 1.86
N VAL A 80 0.19 18.54 1.28
CA VAL A 80 0.51 18.81 -0.13
C VAL A 80 2.03 18.88 -0.28
N PRO A 81 2.65 18.21 -1.27
CA PRO A 81 4.08 18.32 -1.51
C PRO A 81 4.52 19.77 -1.76
N ASN A 82 5.57 20.22 -1.07
CA ASN A 82 6.14 21.56 -1.27
C ASN A 82 6.83 21.70 -2.65
N VAL A 83 7.35 20.59 -3.18
CA VAL A 83 8.03 20.50 -4.46
C VAL A 83 7.51 19.27 -5.18
N ARG A 84 7.17 19.43 -6.46
CA ARG A 84 6.81 18.34 -7.37
C ARG A 84 8.01 17.99 -8.24
N HIS A 85 8.19 16.72 -8.56
CA HIS A 85 9.22 16.28 -9.49
C HIS A 85 8.94 16.88 -10.87
N LYS A 86 9.96 17.54 -11.44
CA LYS A 86 9.84 18.05 -12.80
C LYS A 86 10.10 16.92 -13.80
N PRO A 87 9.33 16.83 -14.89
CA PRO A 87 9.62 15.89 -15.97
C PRO A 87 11.06 16.07 -16.45
N ALA A 88 11.88 15.02 -16.38
CA ALA A 88 13.29 15.06 -16.78
C ALA A 88 13.49 15.03 -18.31
N GLY A 89 12.55 15.59 -19.08
CA GLY A 89 12.55 15.59 -20.54
C GLY A 89 12.19 14.24 -21.21
N LYS A 90 12.01 13.17 -20.43
CA LYS A 90 11.58 11.86 -20.92
C LYS A 90 10.06 11.74 -20.84
N PHE A 91 9.45 11.37 -21.97
CA PHE A 91 8.01 11.21 -22.08
C PHE A 91 7.68 9.92 -22.82
N LEU A 92 6.61 9.26 -22.38
CA LEU A 92 5.93 8.23 -23.14
C LEU A 92 4.72 8.89 -23.82
N ARG A 93 4.58 8.71 -25.14
CA ARG A 93 3.51 9.30 -25.94
C ARG A 93 2.75 8.21 -26.67
N LEU A 94 1.44 8.25 -26.56
CA LEU A 94 0.52 7.36 -27.26
C LEU A 94 -0.41 8.23 -28.09
N TYR A 95 -0.62 7.85 -29.35
CA TYR A 95 -1.43 8.60 -30.29
C TYR A 95 -2.61 7.77 -30.79
N GLY A 96 -3.77 8.39 -30.92
CA GLY A 96 -4.95 7.79 -31.53
C GLY A 96 -5.55 6.60 -30.76
N ALA A 97 -5.68 6.70 -29.44
CA ALA A 97 -6.43 5.70 -28.66
C ALA A 97 -7.94 5.81 -28.94
N SER A 98 -8.53 4.77 -29.50
CA SER A 98 -9.96 4.75 -29.91
C SER A 98 -10.74 3.54 -29.39
N MET A 99 -10.19 2.80 -28.41
CA MET A 99 -10.84 1.62 -27.83
C MET A 99 -12.03 1.99 -26.94
N HIS A 100 -13.11 1.21 -27.03
CA HIS A 100 -14.38 1.44 -26.32
C HIS A 100 -14.93 2.86 -26.53
N ASN A 101 -15.02 3.68 -25.48
CA ASN A 101 -15.55 5.03 -25.56
C ASN A 101 -14.47 6.11 -25.74
N LEU A 102 -13.19 5.73 -25.92
CA LEU A 102 -12.10 6.68 -26.15
C LEU A 102 -12.24 7.35 -27.53
N GLN A 103 -12.07 8.67 -27.57
CA GLN A 103 -12.33 9.49 -28.76
C GLN A 103 -11.03 9.98 -29.41
N ASP A 104 -10.31 9.07 -30.08
CA ASP A 104 -9.06 9.36 -30.80
C ASP A 104 -8.04 10.14 -29.95
N LEU A 105 -7.73 9.56 -28.79
CA LEU A 105 -7.07 10.27 -27.70
C LEU A 105 -5.55 10.16 -27.78
N ASP A 106 -4.90 11.32 -27.76
CA ASP A 106 -3.45 11.45 -27.62
C ASP A 106 -3.06 11.64 -26.15
N LEU A 107 -2.17 10.78 -25.66
CA LEU A 107 -1.72 10.73 -24.28
C LEU A 107 -0.22 11.02 -24.18
N MET A 108 0.16 11.90 -23.26
CA MET A 108 1.56 12.15 -22.92
C MET A 108 1.78 11.95 -21.43
N ILE A 109 2.68 11.03 -21.08
CA ILE A 109 3.05 10.70 -19.70
C ILE A 109 4.50 11.13 -19.47
N PRO A 110 4.78 12.07 -18.55
CA PRO A 110 6.13 12.33 -18.11
C PRO A 110 6.69 11.12 -17.35
N LEU A 111 7.93 10.75 -17.65
CA LEU A 111 8.64 9.67 -16.95
C LEU A 111 9.48 10.23 -15.79
N GLY A 112 9.66 9.43 -14.75
CA GLY A 112 10.32 9.82 -13.49
C GLY A 112 9.43 10.63 -12.55
N THR A 113 8.11 10.55 -12.72
CA THR A 113 7.12 11.31 -11.94
C THR A 113 5.98 10.41 -11.46
N LEU A 114 5.26 10.85 -10.42
CA LEU A 114 3.94 10.31 -10.07
C LEU A 114 2.88 10.94 -10.96
N THR A 115 2.44 10.21 -11.97
CA THR A 115 1.36 10.62 -12.87
C THR A 115 0.06 9.96 -12.43
N VAL A 116 -0.98 10.75 -12.15
CA VAL A 116 -2.30 10.23 -11.76
C VAL A 116 -3.32 10.45 -12.88
N VAL A 117 -3.98 9.38 -13.28
CA VAL A 117 -5.12 9.37 -14.20
C VAL A 117 -6.40 9.46 -13.37
N THR A 118 -7.17 10.51 -13.58
CA THR A 118 -8.39 10.84 -12.83
C THR A 118 -9.54 11.09 -13.81
N GLY A 119 -10.75 11.26 -13.29
CA GLY A 119 -11.97 11.44 -14.08
C GLY A 119 -13.16 10.77 -13.40
N VAL A 120 -14.37 10.95 -13.91
CA VAL A 120 -15.57 10.30 -13.35
C VAL A 120 -15.60 8.80 -13.63
N SER A 121 -16.48 8.04 -12.95
CA SER A 121 -16.67 6.62 -13.28
C SER A 121 -17.16 6.46 -14.73
N GLY A 122 -16.62 5.47 -15.45
CA GLY A 122 -16.94 5.23 -16.87
C GLY A 122 -16.31 6.22 -17.87
N SER A 123 -15.41 7.11 -17.46
CA SER A 123 -14.77 8.07 -18.39
C SER A 123 -13.72 7.47 -19.33
N GLY A 124 -13.34 6.20 -19.13
CA GLY A 124 -12.36 5.48 -19.95
C GLY A 124 -10.97 5.30 -19.32
N LYS A 125 -10.79 5.59 -18.01
CA LYS A 125 -9.50 5.48 -17.29
C LYS A 125 -8.86 4.09 -17.42
N SER A 126 -9.59 3.05 -17.01
CA SER A 126 -9.07 1.67 -17.03
C SER A 126 -8.83 1.19 -18.45
N THR A 127 -9.70 1.54 -19.41
CA THR A 127 -9.48 1.26 -20.84
C THR A 127 -8.19 1.89 -21.35
N LEU A 128 -7.97 3.18 -21.08
CA LEU A 128 -6.77 3.89 -21.53
C LEU A 128 -5.49 3.27 -20.96
N VAL A 129 -5.49 2.94 -19.67
CA VAL A 129 -4.29 2.49 -18.97
C VAL A 129 -4.03 0.99 -19.17
N HIS A 130 -5.03 0.14 -18.99
CA HIS A 130 -4.87 -1.32 -19.05
C HIS A 130 -5.04 -1.86 -20.46
N ASP A 131 -6.14 -1.53 -21.13
CA ASP A 131 -6.47 -2.15 -22.41
C ASP A 131 -5.72 -1.54 -23.59
N VAL A 132 -5.33 -0.27 -23.46
CA VAL A 132 -4.59 0.45 -24.50
C VAL A 132 -3.11 0.53 -24.13
N LEU A 133 -2.74 1.34 -23.14
CA LEU A 133 -1.34 1.66 -22.85
C LEU A 133 -0.51 0.42 -22.45
N TYR A 134 -0.98 -0.35 -21.46
CA TYR A 134 -0.26 -1.52 -20.97
C TYR A 134 -0.14 -2.59 -22.07
N LYS A 135 -1.23 -2.92 -22.76
CA LYS A 135 -1.20 -3.91 -23.85
C LYS A 135 -0.34 -3.46 -25.02
N ALA A 136 -0.35 -2.18 -25.40
CA ALA A 136 0.54 -1.64 -26.42
C ALA A 136 2.01 -1.80 -26.03
N LEU A 137 2.39 -1.43 -24.79
CA LEU A 137 3.76 -1.61 -24.29
C LEU A 137 4.15 -3.09 -24.22
N ALA A 138 3.23 -3.97 -23.83
CA ALA A 138 3.48 -5.41 -23.77
C ALA A 138 3.68 -6.00 -25.17
N ALA A 139 2.82 -5.64 -26.13
CA ALA A 139 2.90 -6.07 -27.52
C ALA A 139 4.22 -5.63 -28.16
N GLN A 140 4.59 -4.35 -28.00
CA GLN A 140 5.84 -3.81 -28.54
C GLN A 140 7.08 -4.57 -28.05
N ARG A 141 7.09 -5.01 -26.79
CA ARG A 141 8.21 -5.77 -26.20
C ARG A 141 8.40 -7.17 -26.74
N VAL A 142 7.32 -7.81 -27.19
CA VAL A 142 7.38 -9.14 -27.82
C VAL A 142 7.49 -9.03 -29.35
N GLY A 143 7.73 -7.83 -29.88
CA GLY A 143 7.82 -7.56 -31.33
C GLY A 143 6.46 -7.57 -32.04
N GLY A 144 5.36 -7.46 -31.30
CA GLY A 144 4.01 -7.35 -31.83
C GLY A 144 3.66 -5.95 -32.32
N SER A 145 2.53 -5.83 -33.01
CA SER A 145 2.02 -4.56 -33.50
C SER A 145 1.24 -3.81 -32.41
N VAL A 146 1.44 -2.50 -32.31
CA VAL A 146 0.65 -1.62 -31.43
C VAL A 146 -0.68 -1.16 -32.05
N LYS A 147 -0.89 -1.40 -33.35
CA LYS A 147 -2.05 -0.90 -34.12
C LYS A 147 -3.41 -1.39 -33.64
N GLU A 148 -3.45 -2.47 -32.88
CA GLU A 148 -4.67 -2.95 -32.24
C GLU A 148 -5.13 -2.03 -31.09
N PHE A 149 -4.20 -1.24 -30.53
CA PHE A 149 -4.42 -0.44 -29.33
C PHE A 149 -4.37 1.07 -29.62
N CYS A 150 -3.48 1.49 -30.52
CA CYS A 150 -3.22 2.89 -30.83
C CYS A 150 -2.54 3.05 -32.19
N ASP A 151 -2.60 4.24 -32.78
CA ASP A 151 -1.97 4.54 -34.07
C ASP A 151 -0.45 4.56 -33.98
N ARG A 152 0.09 5.12 -32.90
CA ARG A 152 1.53 5.28 -32.70
C ARG A 152 1.89 5.35 -31.22
N LEU A 153 3.01 4.70 -30.87
CA LEU A 153 3.63 4.76 -29.55
C LEU A 153 5.06 5.29 -29.69
N GLU A 154 5.43 6.29 -28.90
CA GLU A 154 6.77 6.89 -28.91
C GLU A 154 7.34 7.00 -27.49
N GLY A 155 8.65 6.84 -27.34
CA GLY A 155 9.34 6.96 -26.05
C GLY A 155 9.30 5.70 -25.19
N ASP A 156 8.76 4.60 -25.72
CA ASP A 156 8.77 3.24 -25.15
C ASP A 156 10.18 2.75 -24.85
N ALA A 157 11.19 3.15 -25.63
CA ALA A 157 12.61 2.86 -25.38
C ALA A 157 13.11 3.37 -24.01
N ASN A 158 12.44 4.34 -23.39
CA ASN A 158 12.76 4.80 -22.03
C ASN A 158 12.15 3.90 -20.93
N VAL A 159 11.28 2.96 -21.29
CA VAL A 159 10.55 2.08 -20.38
C VAL A 159 11.06 0.65 -20.54
N ARG A 160 12.06 0.30 -19.72
CA ARG A 160 12.67 -1.03 -19.66
C ARG A 160 11.69 -2.12 -19.21
N GLU A 161 10.88 -1.84 -18.19
CA GLU A 161 9.93 -2.79 -17.61
C GLU A 161 8.60 -2.08 -17.30
N VAL A 162 7.47 -2.75 -17.48
CA VAL A 162 6.14 -2.27 -17.05
C VAL A 162 5.62 -3.29 -16.07
N VAL A 163 5.17 -2.83 -14.92
CA VAL A 163 4.70 -3.68 -13.83
C VAL A 163 3.31 -3.22 -13.43
N ILE A 164 2.32 -4.11 -13.48
CA ILE A 164 1.00 -3.86 -12.89
C ILE A 164 1.03 -4.28 -11.42
N VAL A 165 0.54 -3.40 -10.56
CA VAL A 165 0.30 -3.69 -9.13
C VAL A 165 -1.18 -3.49 -8.83
N ASP A 166 -1.91 -4.60 -8.88
CA ASP A 166 -3.35 -4.71 -8.63
C ASP A 166 -3.66 -5.35 -7.27
N GLN A 167 -4.94 -5.37 -6.89
CA GLN A 167 -5.42 -5.99 -5.65
C GLN A 167 -5.64 -7.52 -5.76
N SER A 168 -5.30 -8.14 -6.90
CA SER A 168 -5.47 -9.57 -7.06
C SER A 168 -4.68 -10.38 -6.01
N PRO A 169 -5.18 -11.53 -5.55
CA PRO A 169 -4.48 -12.34 -4.56
C PRO A 169 -3.06 -12.70 -5.02
N ILE A 170 -2.08 -12.58 -4.12
CA ILE A 170 -0.66 -12.85 -4.42
C ILE A 170 -0.41 -14.33 -4.72
N GLY A 171 -1.14 -15.21 -4.05
CA GLY A 171 -1.03 -16.64 -4.21
C GLY A 171 -2.38 -17.27 -3.93
N ARG A 172 -2.65 -18.37 -4.63
CA ARG A 172 -3.86 -19.18 -4.43
C ARG A 172 -3.65 -20.33 -3.45
N THR A 173 -2.47 -20.41 -2.82
CA THR A 173 -2.09 -21.52 -1.94
C THR A 173 -1.60 -21.03 -0.57
N PRO A 174 -1.79 -21.82 0.50
CA PRO A 174 -1.29 -21.51 1.85
C PRO A 174 0.24 -21.40 2.00
N ARG A 175 0.98 -21.78 0.96
CA ARG A 175 2.45 -21.71 0.89
C ARG A 175 2.98 -20.31 0.63
N SER A 176 2.16 -19.47 -0.02
CA SER A 176 2.49 -18.06 -0.20
C SER A 176 2.18 -17.30 1.08
N ASN A 177 3.15 -16.54 1.58
CA ASN A 177 3.02 -15.71 2.76
C ASN A 177 3.97 -14.50 2.67
N PRO A 178 3.84 -13.49 3.54
CA PRO A 178 4.71 -12.31 3.49
C PRO A 178 6.22 -12.63 3.49
N ALA A 179 6.65 -13.62 4.28
CA ALA A 179 8.07 -13.97 4.38
C ALA A 179 8.61 -14.67 3.12
N THR A 180 7.84 -15.57 2.50
CA THR A 180 8.23 -16.23 1.24
C THR A 180 8.18 -15.27 0.08
N TYR A 181 7.17 -14.41 0.01
CA TYR A 181 6.99 -13.46 -1.09
C TYR A 181 8.14 -12.45 -1.19
N LEU A 182 8.61 -11.90 -0.06
CA LEU A 182 9.80 -11.03 -0.02
C LEU A 182 11.14 -11.78 -0.04
N LYS A 183 11.10 -13.11 -0.10
CA LYS A 183 12.29 -13.97 0.04
C LYS A 183 13.06 -13.66 1.34
N ALA A 184 12.36 -13.20 2.39
CA ALA A 184 12.93 -13.02 3.72
C ALA A 184 13.11 -14.38 4.40
N PHE A 185 12.22 -15.33 4.08
CA PHE A 185 12.28 -16.69 4.61
C PHE A 185 13.57 -17.43 4.21
N ASP A 186 14.18 -17.10 3.07
CA ASP A 186 15.46 -17.70 2.66
C ASP A 186 16.58 -17.40 3.67
N ALA A 187 16.72 -16.12 4.04
CA ALA A 187 17.68 -15.69 5.04
C ALA A 187 17.34 -16.23 6.45
N ILE A 188 16.06 -16.36 6.78
CA ILE A 188 15.63 -17.00 8.05
C ILE A 188 16.08 -18.47 8.06
N ARG A 189 15.88 -19.22 6.98
CA ARG A 189 16.29 -20.62 6.88
C ARG A 189 17.81 -20.80 6.96
N GLU A 190 18.58 -19.89 6.39
CA GLU A 190 20.04 -19.84 6.55
C GLU A 190 20.43 -19.72 8.03
N VAL A 191 19.80 -18.80 8.77
CA VAL A 191 20.05 -18.62 10.21
C VAL A 191 19.78 -19.89 11.02
N PHE A 192 18.67 -20.58 10.74
CA PHE A 192 18.36 -21.83 11.43
C PHE A 192 19.35 -22.95 11.10
N ALA A 193 19.77 -23.08 9.84
CA ALA A 193 20.79 -24.03 9.41
C ALA A 193 22.16 -23.76 10.04
N ASP A 194 22.45 -22.50 10.38
CA ASP A 194 23.71 -22.13 11.01
C ASP A 194 23.80 -22.42 12.51
N THR A 195 22.69 -22.79 13.16
CA THR A 195 22.66 -23.13 14.59
C THR A 195 23.50 -24.40 14.90
N PRO A 196 24.10 -24.49 16.10
CA PRO A 196 24.86 -25.67 16.50
C PRO A 196 24.05 -26.97 16.45
N ASP A 197 22.76 -26.92 16.80
CA ASP A 197 21.86 -28.06 16.78
C ASP A 197 21.59 -28.55 15.35
N ALA A 198 21.33 -27.63 14.43
CA ALA A 198 21.16 -27.97 13.02
C ALA A 198 22.42 -28.60 12.43
N LYS A 199 23.60 -28.02 12.72
CA LYS A 199 24.89 -28.55 12.25
C LYS A 199 25.17 -29.95 12.76
N ARG A 200 24.93 -30.22 14.05
CA ARG A 200 25.08 -31.57 14.63
C ARG A 200 24.17 -32.61 13.98
N ARG A 201 22.97 -32.20 13.56
CA ARG A 201 21.98 -33.06 12.91
C ARG A 201 22.11 -33.13 11.38
N GLY A 202 23.06 -32.41 10.79
CA GLY A 202 23.23 -32.33 9.34
C GLY A 202 22.10 -31.58 8.61
N TYR A 203 21.35 -30.73 9.30
CA TYR A 203 20.25 -29.98 8.68
C TYR A 203 20.76 -28.75 7.91
N ALA A 204 20.59 -28.79 6.59
CA ALA A 204 20.76 -27.63 5.71
C ALA A 204 19.50 -26.73 5.68
N ALA A 205 19.61 -25.52 5.11
CA ALA A 205 18.51 -24.55 4.99
C ALA A 205 17.25 -25.10 4.29
N GLY A 206 17.38 -26.15 3.47
CA GLY A 206 16.25 -26.87 2.88
C GLY A 206 15.34 -27.56 3.90
N HIS A 207 15.89 -28.05 5.02
CA HIS A 207 15.10 -28.71 6.08
C HIS A 207 14.16 -27.75 6.79
N PHE A 208 14.48 -26.45 6.81
CA PHE A 208 13.65 -25.41 7.40
C PHE A 208 12.66 -24.80 6.39
N SER A 209 12.52 -25.39 5.20
CA SER A 209 11.54 -24.97 4.21
C SER A 209 10.33 -25.91 4.22
N PHE A 210 9.14 -25.36 4.38
CA PHE A 210 7.89 -26.11 4.25
C PHE A 210 7.55 -26.43 2.77
N ASN A 211 8.26 -25.83 1.80
CA ASN A 211 7.99 -26.00 0.37
C ASN A 211 8.71 -27.20 -0.26
N VAL A 212 9.71 -27.78 0.42
CA VAL A 212 10.54 -28.87 -0.12
C VAL A 212 10.50 -30.10 0.78
N PRO A 213 10.58 -31.32 0.21
CA PRO A 213 10.73 -32.54 1.00
C PRO A 213 11.98 -32.49 1.88
N GLY A 214 11.93 -33.20 3.00
CA GLY A 214 13.03 -33.25 3.99
C GLY A 214 12.52 -32.95 5.38
N GLY A 215 12.32 -31.66 5.69
CA GLY A 215 11.87 -31.21 7.02
C GLY A 215 10.40 -30.80 7.13
N ARG A 216 9.67 -30.66 6.02
CA ARG A 216 8.22 -30.38 6.02
C ARG A 216 7.41 -31.59 6.52
N CYS A 217 6.19 -31.34 6.99
CA CYS A 217 5.22 -32.41 7.22
C CYS A 217 4.79 -33.02 5.88
N GLU A 218 4.88 -34.35 5.74
CA GLU A 218 4.53 -35.02 4.48
C GLU A 218 3.01 -35.21 4.32
N THR A 219 2.26 -35.33 5.43
CA THR A 219 0.79 -35.51 5.42
C THR A 219 0.07 -34.33 4.74
N CYS A 220 0.42 -33.10 5.11
CA CYS A 220 -0.10 -31.89 4.47
C CYS A 220 0.85 -31.29 3.43
N GLN A 221 1.94 -32.00 3.10
CA GLN A 221 3.00 -31.52 2.19
C GLN A 221 3.52 -30.09 2.49
N GLY A 222 3.47 -29.68 3.77
CA GLY A 222 3.91 -28.37 4.25
C GLY A 222 2.85 -27.26 4.21
N ASP A 223 1.62 -27.54 3.80
CA ASP A 223 0.52 -26.54 3.80
C ASP A 223 0.05 -26.21 5.22
N GLY A 224 0.12 -27.19 6.13
CA GLY A 224 -0.36 -27.07 7.50
C GLY A 224 -1.88 -27.28 7.62
N THR A 225 -2.58 -27.23 6.50
CA THR A 225 -3.98 -27.60 6.35
C THR A 225 -4.13 -28.75 5.34
N VAL A 226 -5.27 -29.41 5.36
CA VAL A 226 -5.71 -30.39 4.36
C VAL A 226 -7.04 -29.88 3.82
N THR A 227 -7.13 -29.72 2.49
CA THR A 227 -8.35 -29.27 1.82
C THR A 227 -9.28 -30.45 1.63
N VAL A 228 -10.52 -30.30 2.10
CA VAL A 228 -11.60 -31.26 1.87
C VAL A 228 -12.50 -30.71 0.77
N GLU A 229 -12.53 -31.40 -0.36
CA GLU A 229 -13.39 -31.04 -1.49
C GLU A 229 -14.86 -31.26 -1.13
N MET A 230 -15.68 -30.24 -1.37
CA MET A 230 -17.11 -30.27 -1.10
C MET A 230 -17.87 -30.19 -2.42
N GLN A 231 -18.89 -31.04 -2.63
CA GLN A 231 -19.57 -31.12 -3.93
C GLN A 231 -20.41 -29.90 -4.29
N PHE A 232 -20.92 -29.16 -3.29
CA PHE A 232 -21.86 -28.04 -3.48
C PHE A 232 -21.51 -26.78 -2.70
N LEU A 233 -20.41 -26.81 -1.94
CA LEU A 233 -19.95 -25.70 -1.11
C LEU A 233 -18.50 -25.39 -1.47
N ALA A 234 -18.03 -24.21 -1.05
CA ALA A 234 -16.60 -23.91 -1.15
C ALA A 234 -15.80 -24.94 -0.32
N ASP A 235 -14.66 -25.36 -0.86
CA ASP A 235 -13.76 -26.30 -0.18
C ASP A 235 -13.38 -25.80 1.21
N VAL A 236 -13.26 -26.74 2.15
CA VAL A 236 -12.94 -26.43 3.54
C VAL A 236 -11.50 -26.81 3.83
N GLU A 237 -10.71 -25.89 4.35
CA GLU A 237 -9.36 -26.17 4.85
C GLU A 237 -9.42 -26.55 6.34
N LEU A 238 -9.04 -27.79 6.64
CA LEU A 238 -8.92 -28.29 8.02
C LEU A 238 -7.46 -28.27 8.46
N ILE A 239 -7.20 -28.02 9.75
CA ILE A 239 -5.85 -28.08 10.31
C ILE A 239 -5.33 -29.53 10.20
N CYS A 240 -4.11 -29.69 9.68
CA CYS A 240 -3.49 -31.00 9.56
C CYS A 240 -3.30 -31.67 10.93
N GLU A 241 -3.80 -32.88 11.11
CA GLU A 241 -3.75 -33.61 12.39
C GLU A 241 -2.33 -34.00 12.80
N GLU A 242 -1.48 -34.37 11.83
CA GLU A 242 -0.10 -34.82 12.06
C GLU A 242 0.79 -33.71 12.63
N CYS A 243 0.83 -32.56 11.94
CA CYS A 243 1.69 -31.45 12.34
C CYS A 243 0.97 -30.39 13.16
N ARG A 244 -0.35 -30.51 13.35
CA ARG A 244 -1.21 -29.52 14.03
C ARG A 244 -1.03 -28.10 13.49
N GLY A 245 -0.90 -27.97 12.18
CA GLY A 245 -0.68 -26.68 11.51
C GLY A 245 0.76 -26.16 11.54
N THR A 246 1.71 -26.87 12.16
CA THR A 246 3.09 -26.39 12.26
C THR A 246 3.86 -26.42 10.93
N ARG A 247 3.44 -27.25 9.98
CA ARG A 247 4.03 -27.45 8.63
C ARG A 247 5.35 -28.22 8.61
N PHE A 248 5.91 -28.61 9.75
CA PHE A 248 7.22 -29.25 9.86
C PHE A 248 7.18 -30.57 10.64
N LYS A 249 8.21 -31.40 10.46
CA LYS A 249 8.46 -32.60 11.29
C LYS A 249 8.95 -32.18 12.68
N SER A 250 8.66 -33.00 13.69
CA SER A 250 9.07 -32.77 15.10
C SER A 250 10.57 -32.49 15.25
N GLY A 251 11.43 -33.27 14.59
CA GLY A 251 12.89 -33.10 14.67
C GLY A 251 13.41 -31.74 14.17
N VAL A 252 12.69 -31.08 13.25
CA VAL A 252 13.01 -29.73 12.77
C VAL A 252 12.60 -28.67 13.79
N LEU A 253 11.47 -28.89 14.47
CA LEU A 253 10.93 -27.98 15.50
C LEU A 253 11.73 -28.01 16.80
N GLU A 254 12.59 -29.02 17.00
CA GLU A 254 13.54 -29.08 18.12
C GLU A 254 14.69 -28.08 17.97
N VAL A 255 15.04 -27.68 16.73
CA VAL A 255 16.08 -26.68 16.51
C VAL A 255 15.55 -25.29 16.83
N ARG A 256 16.23 -24.61 17.74
CA ARG A 256 15.84 -23.28 18.23
C ARG A 256 16.91 -22.23 17.92
N TYR A 257 16.46 -21.06 17.53
CA TYR A 257 17.26 -19.83 17.43
C TYR A 257 16.69 -18.83 18.43
N HIS A 258 17.52 -18.28 19.33
CA HIS A 258 17.07 -17.43 20.45
C HIS A 258 15.82 -17.95 21.17
N GLY A 259 15.79 -19.27 21.45
CA GLY A 259 14.69 -19.91 22.17
C GLY A 259 13.44 -20.21 21.34
N LYS A 260 13.33 -19.78 20.08
CA LYS A 260 12.19 -20.07 19.19
C LYS A 260 12.55 -21.03 18.06
N ASN A 261 11.64 -21.94 17.71
CA ASN A 261 11.78 -22.77 16.52
C ASN A 261 11.26 -22.07 15.25
N VAL A 262 11.44 -22.68 14.08
CA VAL A 262 11.08 -22.08 12.79
C VAL A 262 9.58 -21.76 12.67
N HIS A 263 8.70 -22.59 13.23
CA HIS A 263 7.26 -22.34 13.23
C HIS A 263 6.90 -21.16 14.14
N GLU A 264 7.45 -21.12 15.35
CA GLU A 264 7.25 -20.01 16.31
C GLU A 264 7.76 -18.68 15.75
N VAL A 265 8.83 -18.69 14.96
CA VAL A 265 9.31 -17.51 14.22
C VAL A 265 8.31 -17.08 13.14
N LEU A 266 7.73 -18.02 12.40
CA LEU A 266 6.70 -17.71 11.39
C LEU A 266 5.41 -17.14 12.00
N GLN A 267 5.17 -17.35 13.30
CA GLN A 267 4.05 -16.75 14.02
C GLN A 267 4.32 -15.32 14.52
N LEU A 268 5.56 -14.83 14.45
CA LEU A 268 5.87 -13.45 14.81
C LEU A 268 5.25 -12.48 13.81
N THR A 269 4.77 -11.35 14.31
CA THR A 269 4.47 -10.18 13.48
C THR A 269 5.76 -9.64 12.83
N VAL A 270 5.64 -8.93 11.71
CA VAL A 270 6.77 -8.24 11.07
C VAL A 270 7.51 -7.35 12.07
N ARG A 271 6.78 -6.63 12.93
CA ARG A 271 7.38 -5.75 13.95
C ARG A 271 8.18 -6.52 15.00
N GLU A 272 7.65 -7.64 15.49
CA GLU A 272 8.37 -8.50 16.44
C GLU A 272 9.58 -9.17 15.79
N ALA A 273 9.44 -9.62 14.53
CA ALA A 273 10.52 -10.23 13.77
C ALA A 273 11.68 -9.25 13.54
N LEU A 274 11.39 -7.96 13.33
CA LEU A 274 12.42 -6.92 13.23
C LEU A 274 13.26 -6.79 14.51
N ALA A 275 12.61 -6.87 15.68
CA ALA A 275 13.32 -6.86 16.96
C ALA A 275 14.08 -8.17 17.19
N PHE A 276 13.46 -9.31 16.87
CA PHE A 276 14.04 -10.65 17.05
C PHE A 276 15.27 -10.90 16.16
N PHE A 277 15.27 -10.39 14.93
CA PHE A 277 16.37 -10.54 13.97
C PHE A 277 17.29 -9.31 13.88
N VAL A 278 17.34 -8.45 14.92
CA VAL A 278 18.09 -7.18 14.88
C VAL A 278 19.54 -7.30 14.37
N ASN A 279 20.21 -8.43 14.66
CA ASN A 279 21.60 -8.70 14.25
C ASN A 279 21.74 -9.39 12.87
N VAL A 280 20.63 -9.65 12.16
CA VAL A 280 20.60 -10.32 10.86
C VAL A 280 20.15 -9.33 9.78
N SER A 281 21.10 -8.56 9.25
CA SER A 281 20.86 -7.47 8.29
C SER A 281 20.05 -7.89 7.06
N LYS A 282 20.31 -9.09 6.53
CA LYS A 282 19.57 -9.66 5.37
C LYS A 282 18.08 -9.83 5.64
N VAL A 283 17.69 -10.19 6.87
CA VAL A 283 16.27 -10.34 7.26
C VAL A 283 15.66 -8.98 7.55
N VAL A 284 16.36 -8.15 8.35
CA VAL A 284 15.88 -6.83 8.77
C VAL A 284 15.63 -5.91 7.59
N SER A 285 16.54 -5.87 6.60
CA SER A 285 16.39 -5.03 5.41
C SER A 285 15.09 -5.32 4.65
N LYS A 286 14.76 -6.61 4.48
CA LYS A 286 13.53 -7.04 3.80
C LYS A 286 12.27 -6.75 4.60
N LEU A 287 12.28 -7.07 5.90
CA LEU A 287 11.11 -6.90 6.76
C LEU A 287 10.83 -5.42 7.08
N ARG A 288 11.84 -4.56 7.06
CA ARG A 288 11.67 -3.12 7.33
C ARG A 288 10.73 -2.47 6.33
N ILE A 289 10.81 -2.88 5.07
CA ILE A 289 9.94 -2.39 4.00
C ILE A 289 8.47 -2.65 4.34
N LEU A 290 8.13 -3.86 4.80
CA LEU A 290 6.76 -4.19 5.21
C LEU A 290 6.26 -3.30 6.34
N ASN A 291 7.09 -3.05 7.34
CA ASN A 291 6.72 -2.19 8.45
C ASN A 291 6.49 -0.74 7.98
N GLU A 292 7.34 -0.22 7.10
CA GLU A 292 7.24 1.15 6.58
C GLU A 292 5.98 1.38 5.72
N ILE A 293 5.48 0.35 5.04
CA ILE A 293 4.24 0.43 4.26
C ILE A 293 2.98 0.07 5.05
N GLY A 294 3.08 -0.08 6.37
CA GLY A 294 1.95 -0.33 7.26
C GLY A 294 1.59 -1.80 7.49
N LEU A 295 2.37 -2.74 6.96
CA LEU A 295 2.16 -4.19 7.15
C LEU A 295 2.91 -4.76 8.35
N GLY A 296 3.28 -3.91 9.32
CA GLY A 296 4.04 -4.30 10.52
C GLY A 296 3.31 -5.29 11.44
N TYR A 297 1.98 -5.35 11.35
CA TYR A 297 1.13 -6.23 12.16
C TYR A 297 0.93 -7.63 11.58
N LEU A 298 1.24 -7.83 10.29
CA LEU A 298 1.07 -9.14 9.66
C LEU A 298 2.04 -10.16 10.25
N ARG A 299 1.59 -11.40 10.42
CA ARG A 299 2.49 -12.51 10.79
C ARG A 299 3.29 -12.96 9.57
N LEU A 300 4.56 -13.32 9.79
CA LEU A 300 5.47 -13.74 8.72
C LEU A 300 4.94 -14.92 7.90
N GLY A 301 4.33 -15.90 8.57
CA GLY A 301 3.76 -17.11 7.99
C GLY A 301 2.28 -17.04 7.68
N GLN A 302 1.64 -15.87 7.81
CA GLN A 302 0.21 -15.70 7.49
C GLN A 302 -0.05 -16.06 6.03
N SER A 303 -1.04 -16.92 5.78
CA SER A 303 -1.39 -17.33 4.43
C SER A 303 -1.73 -16.13 3.55
N ALA A 304 -1.23 -16.10 2.31
CA ALA A 304 -1.60 -15.09 1.34
C ALA A 304 -3.08 -15.12 0.98
N THR A 305 -3.75 -16.26 1.16
CA THR A 305 -5.20 -16.42 0.90
C THR A 305 -6.07 -15.70 1.94
N THR A 306 -5.52 -15.37 3.12
CA THR A 306 -6.24 -14.65 4.17
C THR A 306 -5.93 -13.15 4.19
N LEU A 307 -5.14 -12.66 3.24
CA LEU A 307 -4.85 -11.23 3.11
C LEU A 307 -6.01 -10.51 2.41
N SER A 308 -6.36 -9.34 2.93
CA SER A 308 -7.23 -8.38 2.23
C SER A 308 -6.58 -7.88 0.93
N GLY A 309 -7.40 -7.35 0.01
CA GLY A 309 -6.92 -6.77 -1.24
C GLY A 309 -5.85 -5.68 -1.03
N GLY A 310 -6.08 -4.77 -0.07
CA GLY A 310 -5.12 -3.73 0.29
C GLY A 310 -3.83 -4.26 0.95
N GLU A 311 -3.88 -5.37 1.70
CA GLU A 311 -2.66 -6.03 2.21
C GLU A 311 -1.87 -6.70 1.09
N ALA A 312 -2.55 -7.41 0.19
CA ALA A 312 -1.95 -8.05 -0.97
C ALA A 312 -1.26 -7.02 -1.88
N GLN A 313 -1.93 -5.92 -2.19
CA GLN A 313 -1.35 -4.86 -3.01
C GLN A 313 -0.11 -4.23 -2.36
N ARG A 314 -0.19 -3.91 -1.07
CA ARG A 314 0.96 -3.37 -0.32
C ARG A 314 2.14 -4.36 -0.30
N LEU A 315 1.88 -5.66 -0.12
CA LEU A 315 2.93 -6.68 -0.15
C LEU A 315 3.57 -6.81 -1.56
N LYS A 316 2.80 -6.67 -2.66
CA LYS A 316 3.36 -6.56 -4.03
C LYS A 316 4.29 -5.34 -4.15
N LEU A 317 3.86 -4.18 -3.66
CA LEU A 317 4.70 -2.97 -3.65
C LEU A 317 5.98 -3.15 -2.84
N ALA A 318 5.93 -3.83 -1.69
CA ALA A 318 7.13 -4.13 -0.90
C ALA A 318 8.17 -4.94 -1.68
N ALA A 319 7.74 -5.92 -2.48
CA ALA A 319 8.65 -6.72 -3.29
C ALA A 319 9.38 -5.85 -4.33
N HIS A 320 8.71 -4.84 -4.89
CA HIS A 320 9.32 -3.90 -5.82
C HIS A 320 10.23 -2.88 -5.13
N LEU A 321 9.84 -2.38 -3.95
CA LEU A 321 10.71 -1.53 -3.13
C LEU A 321 12.00 -2.21 -2.69
N SER A 322 12.02 -3.55 -2.65
CA SER A 322 13.23 -4.30 -2.32
C SER A 322 14.27 -4.34 -3.44
N ARG A 323 13.93 -3.89 -4.65
CA ARG A 323 14.85 -3.80 -5.79
C ARG A 323 15.77 -2.58 -5.63
N THR A 324 17.05 -2.76 -5.94
CA THR A 324 18.08 -1.71 -5.82
C THR A 324 18.15 -0.77 -7.02
N ASP A 325 17.59 -1.15 -8.16
CA ASP A 325 17.54 -0.32 -9.38
C ASP A 325 16.12 -0.35 -9.93
N ASN A 326 15.47 0.81 -9.94
CA ASN A 326 14.14 0.99 -10.51
C ASN A 326 14.16 1.90 -11.75
N GLN A 327 15.34 2.22 -12.31
CA GLN A 327 15.44 3.06 -13.48
C GLN A 327 14.75 2.43 -14.69
N GLY A 328 13.90 3.24 -15.34
CA GLY A 328 13.16 2.82 -16.53
C GLY A 328 12.04 1.81 -16.26
N ILE A 329 11.65 1.60 -15.00
CA ILE A 329 10.47 0.81 -14.66
C ILE A 329 9.24 1.74 -14.58
N LEU A 330 8.17 1.39 -15.30
CA LEU A 330 6.86 2.03 -15.19
C LEU A 330 5.92 1.14 -14.35
N TYR A 331 5.56 1.60 -13.16
CA TYR A 331 4.54 0.96 -12.34
C TYR A 331 3.17 1.50 -12.69
N ILE A 332 2.23 0.60 -12.97
CA ILE A 332 0.82 0.91 -13.20
C ILE A 332 0.02 0.39 -12.01
N LEU A 333 -0.74 1.26 -11.37
CA LEU A 333 -1.58 0.93 -10.22
C LEU A 333 -3.02 1.34 -10.49
N ASP A 334 -3.95 0.43 -10.23
CA ASP A 334 -5.39 0.70 -10.33
C ASP A 334 -5.98 0.84 -8.92
N GLU A 335 -6.52 2.02 -8.63
CA GLU A 335 -7.17 2.41 -7.37
C GLU A 335 -6.49 1.84 -6.10
N PRO A 336 -5.20 2.16 -5.88
CA PRO A 336 -4.43 1.59 -4.77
C PRO A 336 -4.89 2.04 -3.38
N THR A 337 -5.80 3.00 -3.28
CA THR A 337 -6.39 3.43 -2.01
C THR A 337 -7.72 2.79 -1.68
N THR A 338 -8.28 1.95 -2.56
CA THR A 338 -9.54 1.25 -2.29
C THR A 338 -9.41 0.39 -1.03
N GLY A 339 -10.26 0.69 -0.03
CA GLY A 339 -10.26 0.01 1.27
C GLY A 339 -9.13 0.43 2.21
N LEU A 340 -8.42 1.54 1.94
CA LEU A 340 -7.37 2.05 2.82
C LEU A 340 -7.86 3.23 3.68
N HIS A 341 -7.51 3.16 4.97
CA HIS A 341 -7.66 4.28 5.89
C HIS A 341 -6.66 5.42 5.55
N PHE A 342 -6.98 6.68 5.91
CA PHE A 342 -6.16 7.87 5.64
C PHE A 342 -4.67 7.70 5.99
N ASP A 343 -4.40 7.11 7.15
CA ASP A 343 -3.03 6.86 7.62
C ASP A 343 -2.26 5.87 6.73
N ASP A 344 -2.96 4.91 6.15
CA ASP A 344 -2.35 3.94 5.24
C ASP A 344 -2.12 4.53 3.85
N ILE A 345 -2.97 5.47 3.41
CA ILE A 345 -2.72 6.28 2.21
C ILE A 345 -1.42 7.10 2.39
N ALA A 346 -1.19 7.68 3.57
CA ALA A 346 0.05 8.41 3.85
C ALA A 346 1.30 7.52 3.72
N LYS A 347 1.23 6.28 4.22
CA LYS A 347 2.32 5.28 4.10
C LYS A 347 2.52 4.84 2.65
N LEU A 348 1.43 4.62 1.92
CA LEU A 348 1.46 4.29 0.49
C LEU A 348 2.13 5.38 -0.33
N LEU A 349 1.78 6.65 -0.10
CA LEU A 349 2.44 7.79 -0.78
C LEU A 349 3.93 7.87 -0.41
N SER A 350 4.30 7.50 0.82
CA SER A 350 5.72 7.40 1.18
C SER A 350 6.45 6.28 0.43
N ALA A 351 5.78 5.16 0.16
CA ALA A 351 6.32 4.10 -0.69
C ALA A 351 6.49 4.57 -2.14
N PHE A 352 5.52 5.28 -2.71
CA PHE A 352 5.62 5.84 -4.07
C PHE A 352 6.83 6.76 -4.21
N ARG A 353 7.05 7.65 -3.24
CA ARG A 353 8.24 8.53 -3.24
C ARG A 353 9.55 7.74 -3.28
N LYS A 354 9.67 6.66 -2.51
CA LYS A 354 10.87 5.80 -2.53
C LYS A 354 11.10 5.14 -3.90
N LEU A 355 10.02 4.74 -4.59
CA LEU A 355 10.14 4.20 -5.95
C LEU A 355 10.61 5.28 -6.94
N LEU A 356 10.07 6.50 -6.86
CA LEU A 356 10.49 7.63 -7.69
C LEU A 356 11.96 8.01 -7.46
N GLU A 357 12.39 8.07 -6.19
CA GLU A 357 13.79 8.31 -5.81
C GLU A 357 14.73 7.24 -6.36
N GLY A 358 14.25 5.99 -6.50
CA GLY A 358 14.93 4.90 -7.18
C GLY A 358 14.95 4.98 -8.71
N GLY A 359 14.34 6.02 -9.31
CA GLY A 359 14.29 6.25 -10.76
C GLY A 359 13.09 5.65 -11.48
N ALA A 360 12.09 5.15 -10.74
CA ALA A 360 10.86 4.62 -11.31
C ALA A 360 9.95 5.72 -11.87
N SER A 361 9.00 5.33 -12.70
CA SER A 361 7.82 6.14 -13.06
C SER A 361 6.57 5.47 -12.51
N LEU A 362 5.61 6.25 -11.99
CA LEU A 362 4.33 5.71 -11.52
C LEU A 362 3.19 6.31 -12.34
N LEU A 363 2.31 5.44 -12.81
CA LEU A 363 1.02 5.77 -13.42
C LEU A 363 -0.08 5.17 -12.56
N VAL A 364 -0.87 6.01 -11.92
CA VAL A 364 -1.88 5.59 -10.94
C VAL A 364 -3.25 6.02 -11.40
N ILE A 365 -4.22 5.11 -11.46
CA ILE A 365 -5.63 5.45 -11.58
C ILE A 365 -6.16 5.72 -10.18
N GLU A 366 -6.71 6.91 -9.94
CA GLU A 366 -7.24 7.25 -8.62
C GLU A 366 -8.40 8.23 -8.68
N HIS A 367 -9.22 8.15 -7.64
CA HIS A 367 -10.29 9.08 -7.33
C HIS A 367 -10.07 9.77 -5.98
N ASN A 368 -9.16 9.24 -5.14
CA ASN A 368 -8.84 9.78 -3.84
C ASN A 368 -8.06 11.09 -3.96
N LEU A 369 -8.63 12.16 -3.40
CA LEU A 369 -8.07 13.51 -3.52
C LEU A 369 -6.72 13.68 -2.79
N ASP A 370 -6.41 12.85 -1.79
CA ASP A 370 -5.10 12.86 -1.12
C ASP A 370 -3.98 12.31 -2.01
N VAL A 371 -4.29 11.36 -2.89
CA VAL A 371 -3.33 10.89 -3.90
C VAL A 371 -3.23 11.90 -5.05
N ILE A 372 -4.37 12.38 -5.55
CA ILE A 372 -4.43 13.35 -6.66
C ILE A 372 -3.66 14.63 -6.31
N LYS A 373 -3.83 15.19 -5.11
CA LYS A 373 -3.09 16.40 -4.70
C LYS A 373 -1.58 16.16 -4.54
N SER A 374 -1.19 14.91 -4.32
CA SER A 374 0.21 14.50 -4.12
C SER A 374 0.92 14.17 -5.44
N ALA A 375 0.18 14.07 -6.56
CA ALA A 375 0.73 13.75 -7.87
C ALA A 375 1.65 14.85 -8.42
N ASP A 376 2.64 14.47 -9.20
CA ASP A 376 3.48 15.43 -9.93
C ASP A 376 2.77 15.90 -11.21
N TRP A 377 2.01 15.00 -11.84
CA TRP A 377 1.26 15.24 -13.07
C TRP A 377 -0.12 14.58 -13.02
N LEU A 378 -1.13 15.23 -13.58
CA LEU A 378 -2.49 14.74 -13.69
C LEU A 378 -2.91 14.62 -15.15
N ILE A 379 -3.72 13.61 -15.43
CA ILE A 379 -4.46 13.43 -16.68
C ILE A 379 -5.92 13.23 -16.28
N ASP A 380 -6.77 14.21 -16.57
CA ASP A 380 -8.20 14.18 -16.23
C ASP A 380 -9.04 13.77 -17.45
N LEU A 381 -9.78 12.67 -17.33
CA LEU A 381 -10.66 12.11 -18.35
C LEU A 381 -12.12 12.44 -18.09
N GLY A 382 -12.87 12.73 -19.15
CA GLY A 382 -14.30 13.02 -19.08
C GLY A 382 -14.86 13.51 -20.41
N PRO A 383 -15.78 14.49 -20.41
CA PRO A 383 -16.31 15.22 -19.24
C PRO A 383 -17.25 14.38 -18.36
N GLU A 384 -17.87 13.34 -18.93
CA GLU A 384 -18.78 12.43 -18.24
C GLU A 384 -18.33 10.97 -18.43
N GLY A 385 -19.16 10.01 -18.01
CA GLY A 385 -18.95 8.59 -18.26
C GLY A 385 -19.70 8.08 -19.48
N GLY A 386 -19.35 6.89 -19.96
CA GLY A 386 -19.99 6.25 -21.12
C GLY A 386 -19.69 7.00 -22.42
N ASP A 387 -20.67 7.12 -23.31
CA ASP A 387 -20.49 7.73 -24.64
C ASP A 387 -20.13 9.21 -24.59
N GLN A 388 -20.38 9.87 -23.45
CA GLN A 388 -20.03 11.27 -23.19
C GLN A 388 -18.64 11.42 -22.52
N GLY A 389 -17.88 10.33 -22.41
CA GLY A 389 -16.51 10.28 -21.88
C GLY A 389 -15.44 10.19 -22.97
N GLY A 390 -14.27 9.68 -22.59
CA GLY A 390 -13.21 9.32 -23.53
C GLY A 390 -12.38 10.48 -24.08
N LYS A 391 -12.45 11.67 -23.47
CA LYS A 391 -11.61 12.83 -23.80
C LYS A 391 -10.72 13.23 -22.65
N ILE A 392 -9.55 13.79 -22.96
CA ILE A 392 -8.73 14.52 -22.00
C ILE A 392 -9.34 15.91 -21.79
N ILE A 393 -9.72 16.22 -20.56
CA ILE A 393 -10.27 17.53 -20.15
C ILE A 393 -9.17 18.46 -19.68
N ALA A 394 -8.19 17.92 -18.97
CA ALA A 394 -7.05 18.68 -18.48
C ALA A 394 -5.83 17.78 -18.31
N THR A 395 -4.64 18.33 -18.57
CA THR A 395 -3.36 17.74 -18.17
C THR A 395 -2.49 18.82 -17.54
N GLY A 396 -1.60 18.43 -16.64
CA GLY A 396 -0.70 19.36 -15.98
C GLY A 396 -0.45 19.00 -14.52
N THR A 397 0.16 19.91 -13.77
CA THR A 397 0.26 19.77 -12.31
C THR A 397 -1.13 19.86 -11.66
N PRO A 398 -1.31 19.33 -10.43
CA PRO A 398 -2.52 19.51 -9.65
C PRO A 398 -3.05 20.96 -9.61
N GLU A 399 -2.16 21.95 -9.48
CA GLU A 399 -2.53 23.36 -9.47
C GLU A 399 -3.05 23.86 -10.83
N GLN A 400 -2.51 23.34 -11.94
CA GLN A 400 -2.97 23.68 -13.29
C GLN A 400 -4.34 23.08 -13.56
N VAL A 401 -4.55 21.81 -13.23
CA VAL A 401 -5.85 21.14 -13.37
C VAL A 401 -6.91 21.78 -12.47
N ALA A 402 -6.56 22.18 -11.24
CA ALA A 402 -7.47 22.86 -10.32
C ALA A 402 -8.02 24.21 -10.86
N ARG A 403 -7.31 24.85 -11.79
CA ARG A 403 -7.77 26.09 -12.44
C ARG A 403 -8.72 25.83 -13.61
N ASN A 404 -8.80 24.61 -14.12
CA ASN A 404 -9.67 24.26 -15.23
C ASN A 404 -11.11 24.07 -14.75
N THR A 405 -12.01 24.96 -15.16
CA THR A 405 -13.43 24.94 -14.74
C THR A 405 -14.24 23.84 -15.40
N GLN A 406 -13.78 23.24 -16.50
CA GLN A 406 -14.42 22.11 -17.17
C GLN A 406 -14.10 20.78 -16.50
N SER A 407 -12.98 20.70 -15.77
CA SER A 407 -12.58 19.50 -15.02
C SER A 407 -13.40 19.35 -13.74
N HIS A 408 -14.17 18.26 -13.63
CA HIS A 408 -14.81 17.90 -12.36
C HIS A 408 -13.77 17.70 -11.27
N THR A 409 -12.67 16.99 -11.59
CA THR A 409 -11.56 16.79 -10.64
C THR A 409 -10.98 18.11 -10.17
N GLY A 410 -10.71 19.04 -11.10
CA GLY A 410 -10.16 20.36 -10.80
C GLY A 410 -11.00 21.16 -9.79
N ARG A 411 -12.34 21.12 -9.92
CA ARG A 411 -13.26 21.81 -9.00
C ARG A 411 -13.14 21.32 -7.55
N TYR A 412 -13.05 20.00 -7.33
CA TYR A 412 -12.88 19.44 -5.98
C TYR A 412 -11.45 19.65 -5.46
N LEU A 413 -10.46 19.46 -6.32
CA LEU A 413 -9.04 19.63 -6.00
C LEU A 413 -8.72 21.07 -5.57
N ALA A 414 -9.32 22.08 -6.21
CA ALA A 414 -9.14 23.48 -5.85
C ALA A 414 -9.50 23.77 -4.39
N ARG A 415 -10.56 23.15 -3.85
CA ARG A 415 -10.95 23.32 -2.44
C ARG A 415 -9.88 22.82 -1.48
N ILE A 416 -9.29 21.67 -1.80
CA ILE A 416 -8.26 21.03 -0.97
C ILE A 416 -6.93 21.77 -1.07
N LEU A 417 -6.53 22.23 -2.26
CA LEU A 417 -5.30 23.00 -2.43
C LEU A 417 -5.40 24.37 -1.74
N ASN A 418 -6.54 25.04 -1.84
CA ASN A 418 -6.77 26.33 -1.18
C ASN A 418 -6.94 26.19 0.35
N GLY A 419 -7.58 25.11 0.81
CA GLY A 419 -7.74 24.80 2.24
C GLY A 419 -6.46 24.30 2.92
N ASN A 420 -5.49 23.77 2.16
CA ASN A 420 -4.17 23.37 2.65
C ASN A 420 -3.15 24.52 2.73
N GLY A 421 -3.58 25.77 2.55
CA GLY A 421 -2.76 26.95 2.77
C GLY A 421 -2.35 27.12 4.23
N GLN A 422 -1.06 26.89 4.49
CA GLN A 422 -0.35 27.06 5.77
C GLN A 422 -0.79 26.10 6.88
N ALA A 423 0.13 25.24 7.33
CA ALA A 423 0.05 24.76 8.70
C ALA A 423 -0.15 25.97 9.61
N LYS A 424 -1.16 25.96 10.49
CA LYS A 424 -1.10 26.76 11.71
C LYS A 424 0.19 26.34 12.39
N ARG A 425 1.28 27.08 12.15
CA ARG A 425 2.41 27.10 13.06
C ARG A 425 1.77 27.43 14.41
N SER A 426 1.80 26.49 15.34
CA SER A 426 1.54 26.85 16.73
C SER A 426 2.53 27.97 17.05
N ALA A 427 2.00 29.16 17.36
CA ALA A 427 2.82 30.32 17.68
C ALA A 427 3.56 30.18 19.02
N ASN A 428 3.48 29.02 19.69
CA ASN A 428 4.17 28.71 20.93
C ASN A 428 4.98 27.42 20.77
N GLY A 429 6.28 27.56 20.49
CA GLY A 429 7.17 26.41 20.36
C GLY A 429 8.54 26.68 19.75
N ALA A 430 8.92 27.93 19.47
CA ALA A 430 10.30 28.26 19.15
C ALA A 430 11.14 28.27 20.44
N SER A 431 11.57 27.10 20.89
CA SER A 431 12.77 27.03 21.71
C SER A 431 13.94 27.53 20.86
N LYS A 432 14.54 28.65 21.29
CA LYS A 432 15.77 29.19 20.72
C LYS A 432 16.83 28.08 20.65
N PRO A 433 17.65 28.00 19.59
CA PRO A 433 18.80 27.12 19.59
C PRO A 433 19.75 27.56 20.71
N ALA A 434 20.01 26.67 21.66
CA ALA A 434 21.01 26.89 22.69
C ALA A 434 22.38 27.02 22.01
N GLY A 435 22.97 28.21 22.09
CA GLY A 435 24.37 28.43 21.75
C GLY A 435 25.29 27.63 22.68
N PRO A 436 26.55 27.39 22.30
CA PRO A 436 27.48 26.61 23.10
C PRO A 436 27.74 27.33 24.43
N SER A 437 27.46 26.64 25.54
CA SER A 437 27.75 27.13 26.88
C SER A 437 29.26 27.32 27.07
N PRO A 438 29.71 28.42 27.70
CA PRO A 438 31.12 28.61 27.99
C PRO A 438 31.57 27.68 29.12
N ALA A 439 32.77 27.13 28.98
CA ALA A 439 33.42 26.29 29.98
C ALA A 439 33.57 27.05 31.30
N VAL A 440 32.96 26.54 32.38
CA VAL A 440 33.17 27.05 33.73
C VAL A 440 34.29 26.22 34.37
N SER A 441 35.36 26.92 34.71
CA SER A 441 36.56 26.43 35.38
C SER A 441 36.25 25.84 36.76
N ASN A 442 36.79 24.64 37.02
CA ASN A 442 36.86 24.03 38.34
C ASN A 442 37.67 24.90 39.32
N GLY A 443 37.06 25.24 40.46
CA GLY A 443 37.82 25.69 41.62
C GLY A 443 36.99 26.36 42.70
N ALA A 444 36.53 25.60 43.72
CA ALA A 444 36.69 25.95 45.14
C ALA A 444 35.92 25.00 46.09
N LYS A 445 36.72 24.22 46.85
CA LYS A 445 36.64 23.85 48.27
C LYS A 445 35.26 23.63 48.94
N ILE A 446 35.07 22.37 49.35
CA ILE A 446 34.08 21.89 50.33
C ILE A 446 34.58 22.22 51.75
N PRO A 447 33.76 22.84 52.64
CA PRO A 447 34.06 22.90 54.08
C PRO A 447 33.50 21.68 54.82
N PRO A 448 34.11 21.27 55.96
CA PRO A 448 33.84 20.00 56.60
C PRO A 448 32.53 20.02 57.39
N ALA A 449 31.92 18.84 57.46
CA ALA A 449 30.82 18.54 58.35
C ALA A 449 31.34 18.36 59.79
N GLU A 450 30.52 18.71 60.78
CA GLU A 450 30.39 18.03 62.08
C GLU A 450 29.37 18.76 62.98
N PRO A 451 28.81 18.13 64.02
CA PRO A 451 28.87 16.70 64.39
C PRO A 451 27.56 15.94 64.14
#